data_AF-A0A7Y2KHA7-F1
#
_entry.id   AF-A0A7Y2KHA7-F1
#
_cell.length_a   1.000
_cell.length_b   1.000
_cell.length_c   1.000
_cell.angle_alpha   90.00
_cell.angle_beta   90.00
_cell.angle_gamma   90.00
#
_symmetry.space_group_name_H-M   'P 1'
#
loop_
_entity.id
_entity.type
_entity.pdbx_description
1 polymer ?
#
loop_
_entity_poly.entity_id
_entity_poly.type
_entity_poly.pdbx_seq_one_letter_code
_entity_poly.pdbx_strand_id
1 'polypeptide(L)'
;EHRNHNKEVERILKEGLKRDKAKTDVSSLGKFGMVAISRQRMGISFYDVMLKGCELCDGTGYHSTLDAAVVRLMRKVHSDLARSQGKELAMRVSPSLLEAVVNQKREEITRLEKLCGSRVTFVSDPTLPSLSFSAAV
;
A
#
# COMPACT_ATOMS: atom_id res chain seq x y z
N GLU A 1 -30.50 -10.29 22.55
CA GLU A 1 -29.18 -10.54 21.93
C GLU A 1 -28.75 -11.99 22.17
N HIS A 2 -28.37 -12.72 21.12
CA HIS A 2 -28.02 -14.14 21.23
C HIS A 2 -26.60 -14.30 21.81
N ARG A 3 -26.51 -14.39 23.15
CA ARG A 3 -25.25 -14.58 23.89
C ARG A 3 -24.41 -15.76 23.40
N ASN A 4 -25.05 -16.78 22.81
CA ASN A 4 -24.38 -17.94 22.22
C ASN A 4 -23.59 -17.57 20.96
N HIS A 5 -24.11 -16.68 20.10
CA HIS A 5 -23.39 -16.21 18.92
C HIS A 5 -22.17 -15.39 19.30
N ASN A 6 -22.27 -14.56 20.35
CA ASN A 6 -21.14 -13.76 20.82
C ASN A 6 -19.99 -14.64 21.31
N LYS A 7 -20.30 -15.69 22.08
CA LYS A 7 -19.30 -16.69 22.52
C LYS A 7 -18.66 -17.42 21.34
N GLU A 8 -19.45 -17.74 20.31
CA GLU A 8 -18.94 -18.43 19.13
C GLU A 8 -17.99 -17.54 18.33
N VAL A 9 -18.32 -16.25 18.14
CA VAL A 9 -17.43 -15.27 17.51
C VAL A 9 -16.13 -15.13 18.30
N GLU A 10 -16.20 -15.02 19.63
CA GLU A 10 -15.00 -14.97 20.48
C GLU A 10 -14.14 -16.23 20.35
N ARG A 11 -14.77 -17.41 20.28
CA ARG A 11 -14.07 -18.70 20.12
C ARG A 11 -13.32 -18.74 18.80
N ILE A 12 -14.00 -18.42 17.70
CA ILE A 12 -13.40 -18.40 16.35
C ILE A 12 -12.25 -17.39 16.28
N LEU A 13 -12.43 -16.19 16.85
CA LEU A 13 -11.40 -15.16 16.89
C LEU A 13 -10.15 -15.66 17.65
N LYS A 14 -10.34 -16.23 18.84
CA LYS A 14 -9.24 -16.79 19.63
C LYS A 14 -8.55 -17.93 18.90
N GLU A 15 -9.30 -18.82 18.23
CA GLU A 15 -8.74 -19.91 17.44
C GLU A 15 -7.91 -19.43 16.24
N GLY A 16 -8.38 -18.38 15.54
CA GLY A 16 -7.64 -17.77 14.45
C GLY A 16 -6.29 -17.17 14.89
N LEU A 17 -6.26 -16.59 16.09
CA LEU A 17 -5.06 -15.96 16.66
C LEU A 17 -4.06 -16.95 17.26
N LYS A 18 -4.42 -18.23 17.48
CA LYS A 18 -3.50 -19.25 18.01
C LYS A 18 -2.27 -19.50 17.12
N ARG A 19 -2.36 -19.20 15.82
CA ARG A 19 -1.24 -19.37 14.86
C ARG A 19 -0.27 -18.19 14.87
N ASP A 20 -0.67 -17.06 15.47
CA ASP A 20 0.19 -15.90 15.57
C ASP A 20 1.32 -16.16 16.59
N LYS A 21 2.55 -15.83 16.21
CA LYS A 21 3.72 -15.98 17.07
C LYS A 21 3.78 -14.90 18.15
N ALA A 22 3.15 -13.74 17.91
CA ALA A 22 3.12 -12.66 18.88
C ALA A 22 2.14 -12.98 20.02
N LYS A 23 2.55 -12.73 21.27
CA LYS A 23 1.63 -12.84 22.40
C LYS A 23 0.43 -11.92 22.16
N THR A 24 -0.77 -12.48 22.24
CA THR A 24 -2.02 -11.79 21.95
C THR A 24 -3.02 -12.04 23.06
N ASP A 25 -3.57 -10.97 23.62
CA ASP A 25 -4.61 -10.99 24.65
C ASP A 25 -5.89 -10.39 24.07
N VAL A 26 -7.01 -11.10 24.21
CA VAL A 26 -8.30 -10.74 23.60
C VAL A 26 -9.37 -10.63 24.70
N SER A 27 -10.06 -9.50 24.76
CA SER A 27 -11.19 -9.30 25.68
C SER A 27 -12.45 -10.04 25.22
N SER A 28 -13.43 -10.21 26.11
CA SER A 28 -14.79 -10.58 25.69
C SER A 28 -15.44 -9.45 24.90
N LEU A 29 -16.49 -9.77 24.15
CA LEU A 29 -17.32 -8.81 23.42
C LEU A 29 -17.98 -7.84 24.42
N GLY A 30 -17.68 -6.56 24.29
CA GLY A 30 -18.22 -5.51 25.14
C GLY A 30 -19.69 -5.22 24.85
N LYS A 31 -20.33 -4.45 25.73
CA LYS A 31 -21.73 -4.01 25.59
C LYS A 31 -22.00 -3.24 24.28
N PHE A 32 -20.97 -2.62 23.70
CA PHE A 32 -21.04 -1.90 22.43
C PHE A 32 -20.72 -2.78 21.20
N GLY A 33 -20.56 -4.09 21.37
CA GLY A 33 -20.18 -5.00 20.29
C GLY A 33 -18.70 -4.88 19.87
N MET A 34 -17.86 -4.26 20.69
CA MET A 34 -16.41 -4.12 20.43
C MET A 34 -15.60 -5.21 21.15
N VAL A 35 -14.49 -5.61 20.56
CA VAL A 35 -13.48 -6.49 21.17
C VAL A 35 -12.16 -5.75 21.22
N ALA A 36 -11.54 -5.71 22.39
CA ALA A 36 -10.19 -5.18 22.56
C ALA A 36 -9.17 -6.30 22.33
N ILE A 37 -8.13 -6.00 21.56
CA ILE A 37 -7.03 -6.93 21.27
C ILE A 37 -5.73 -6.20 21.60
N SER A 38 -4.94 -6.79 22.48
CA SER A 38 -3.56 -6.39 22.73
C SER A 38 -2.65 -7.40 22.05
N ARG A 39 -1.73 -6.94 21.20
CA ARG A 39 -0.78 -7.79 20.48
C ARG A 39 0.63 -7.29 20.72
N GLN A 40 1.54 -8.19 21.09
CA GLN A 40 2.94 -7.87 21.31
C GLN A 40 3.59 -7.33 20.02
N ARG A 41 4.28 -6.20 20.14
CA ARG A 41 5.06 -5.63 19.04
C ARG A 41 6.37 -6.40 18.89
N MET A 42 6.47 -7.20 17.82
CA MET A 42 7.66 -8.00 17.51
C MET A 42 8.69 -7.26 16.65
N GLY A 43 8.35 -6.08 16.13
CA GLY A 43 9.22 -5.31 15.25
C GLY A 43 8.52 -4.09 14.66
N ILE A 44 9.14 -3.51 13.64
CA ILE A 44 8.57 -2.42 12.84
C ILE A 44 7.35 -2.97 12.09
N SER A 45 6.22 -2.27 12.17
CA SER A 45 5.01 -2.70 11.50
C SER A 45 5.11 -2.45 9.99
N PHE A 46 4.39 -3.22 9.18
CA PHE A 46 4.31 -2.95 7.74
C PHE A 46 3.76 -1.53 7.46
N TYR A 47 2.82 -1.06 8.28
CA TYR A 47 2.27 0.28 8.17
C TYR A 47 3.31 1.36 8.47
N ASP A 48 4.21 1.13 9.43
CA ASP A 48 5.29 2.06 9.77
C ASP A 48 6.25 2.27 8.57
N VAL A 49 6.39 1.26 7.71
CA VAL A 49 7.24 1.33 6.50
C VAL A 49 6.49 1.96 5.32
N MET A 50 5.19 1.71 5.22
CA MET A 50 4.38 2.11 4.06
C MET A 50 3.73 3.49 4.21
N LEU A 51 3.55 3.97 5.44
CA LEU A 51 2.84 5.19 5.76
C LEU A 51 3.73 6.15 6.56
N LYS A 52 3.58 7.44 6.25
CA LYS A 52 4.14 8.54 7.03
C LYS A 52 3.00 9.40 7.56
N GLY A 53 3.16 9.93 8.76
CA GLY A 53 2.25 10.93 9.32
C GLY A 53 2.20 12.17 8.43
N CYS A 54 1.00 12.69 8.20
CA CYS A 54 0.80 13.86 7.37
C CYS A 54 1.27 15.13 8.07
N GLU A 55 2.22 15.83 7.45
CA GLU A 55 2.84 17.05 7.98
C GLU A 55 1.86 18.23 8.04
N LEU A 56 0.79 18.22 7.24
CA LEU A 56 -0.22 19.30 7.20
C LEU A 56 -1.21 19.26 8.37
N CYS A 57 -1.48 18.07 8.91
CA CYS A 57 -2.45 17.86 10.00
C CYS A 57 -1.80 17.26 11.24
N ASP A 58 -0.48 17.39 11.34
CA ASP A 58 0.34 16.94 12.47
C ASP A 58 0.12 15.46 12.84
N GLY A 59 0.03 14.60 11.83
CA GLY A 59 -0.13 13.15 12.03
C GLY A 59 -1.55 12.68 12.33
N THR A 60 -2.57 13.55 12.29
CA THR A 60 -3.99 13.12 12.37
C THR A 60 -4.35 12.18 11.20
N GLY A 61 -3.74 12.41 10.05
CA GLY A 61 -3.83 11.57 8.86
C GLY A 61 -2.49 10.95 8.48
N TYR A 62 -2.54 9.97 7.58
CA TYR A 62 -1.36 9.29 7.04
C TYR A 62 -1.37 9.35 5.52
N HIS A 63 -0.20 9.50 4.91
CA HIS A 63 -0.01 9.33 3.48
C HIS A 63 1.05 8.26 3.22
N SER A 64 1.11 7.77 1.99
CA SER A 64 2.09 6.75 1.63
C SER A 64 3.51 7.32 1.68
N THR A 65 4.48 6.47 2.03
CA THR A 65 5.90 6.78 1.85
C THR A 65 6.26 6.83 0.37
N LEU A 66 7.37 7.50 0.04
CA LEU A 66 7.88 7.58 -1.33
C LEU A 66 8.10 6.18 -1.91
N ASP A 67 8.75 5.29 -1.16
CA ASP A 67 9.02 3.91 -1.59
C ASP A 67 7.73 3.13 -1.88
N ALA A 68 6.71 3.29 -1.03
CA ALA A 68 5.40 2.68 -1.22
C ALA A 68 4.72 3.20 -2.51
N ALA A 69 4.84 4.50 -2.79
CA ALA A 69 4.30 5.11 -4.00
C ALA A 69 5.03 4.64 -5.26
N VAL A 70 6.37 4.52 -5.22
CA VAL A 70 7.19 3.99 -6.31
C VAL A 70 6.79 2.55 -6.63
N VAL A 71 6.65 1.69 -5.62
CA VAL A 71 6.22 0.29 -5.82
C VAL A 71 4.82 0.22 -6.44
N ARG A 72 3.89 1.09 -6.00
CA ARG A 72 2.55 1.16 -6.59
C ARG A 72 2.59 1.58 -8.06
N LEU A 73 3.38 2.60 -8.40
CA LEU A 73 3.55 3.03 -9.79
C LEU A 73 4.15 1.90 -10.64
N MET A 74 5.21 1.24 -10.18
CA MET A 74 5.85 0.16 -10.92
C MET A 74 4.90 -1.01 -11.18
N ARG A 75 4.04 -1.37 -10.20
CA ARG A 75 2.99 -2.38 -10.41
C ARG A 75 1.98 -1.93 -11.47
N LYS A 76 1.60 -0.66 -11.48
CA LYS A 76 0.69 -0.11 -12.49
C LYS A 76 1.31 -0.13 -13.88
N VAL A 77 2.56 0.32 -14.02
CA VAL A 77 3.33 0.24 -15.27
C VAL A 77 3.38 -1.19 -15.76
N HIS A 78 3.76 -2.14 -14.90
CA HIS A 78 3.83 -3.56 -15.26
C HIS A 78 2.46 -4.09 -15.72
N SER A 79 1.39 -3.76 -15.02
CA SER A 79 0.03 -4.18 -15.38
C SER A 79 -0.43 -3.60 -16.71
N ASP A 80 -0.10 -2.35 -17.02
CA ASP A 80 -0.54 -1.69 -18.24
C ASP A 80 0.29 -2.17 -19.44
N LEU A 81 1.62 -2.30 -19.28
CA LEU A 81 2.50 -2.89 -20.29
C LEU A 81 2.11 -4.33 -20.64
N ALA A 82 1.69 -5.13 -19.66
CA ALA A 82 1.21 -6.48 -19.90
C ALA A 82 -0.10 -6.52 -20.72
N ARG A 83 -0.93 -5.47 -20.64
CA ARG A 83 -2.22 -5.38 -21.36
C ARG A 83 -2.09 -4.80 -22.76
N SER A 84 -1.15 -3.88 -22.98
CA SER A 84 -0.98 -3.15 -24.25
C SER A 84 0.40 -3.38 -24.85
N GLN A 85 0.73 -4.65 -25.15
CA GLN A 85 1.98 -4.99 -25.82
C GLN A 85 2.13 -4.27 -27.16
N GLY A 86 3.30 -3.66 -27.38
CA GLY A 86 3.66 -2.95 -28.60
C GLY A 86 3.18 -1.50 -28.68
N LYS A 87 2.56 -0.95 -27.63
CA LYS A 87 2.13 0.45 -27.58
C LYS A 87 3.01 1.30 -26.66
N GLU A 88 3.06 2.60 -26.94
CA GLU A 88 3.68 3.57 -26.04
C GLU A 88 2.69 3.91 -24.91
N LEU A 89 3.16 3.85 -23.67
CA LEU A 89 2.40 4.17 -22.47
C LEU A 89 2.87 5.51 -21.91
N ALA A 90 1.96 6.46 -21.75
CA ALA A 90 2.25 7.73 -21.10
C ALA A 90 1.69 7.72 -19.65
N MET A 91 2.48 8.15 -18.67
CA MET A 91 2.03 8.27 -17.29
C MET A 91 2.29 9.67 -16.75
N ARG A 92 1.25 10.31 -16.24
CA ARG A 92 1.36 11.58 -15.51
C ARG A 92 1.74 11.26 -14.07
N VAL A 93 2.81 11.86 -13.59
CA VAL A 93 3.36 11.60 -12.24
C VAL A 93 3.70 12.91 -11.55
N SER A 94 3.49 12.97 -10.24
CA SER A 94 3.95 14.10 -9.44
C SER A 94 5.48 14.25 -9.52
N PRO A 95 6.04 15.49 -9.47
CA PRO A 95 7.47 15.73 -9.66
C PRO A 95 8.37 14.91 -8.72
N SER A 96 8.03 14.84 -7.42
CA SER A 96 8.81 14.09 -6.42
C SER A 96 8.81 12.58 -6.68
N LEU A 97 7.71 12.04 -7.20
CA LEU A 97 7.63 10.63 -7.57
C LEU A 97 8.46 10.35 -8.83
N LEU A 98 8.42 11.26 -9.82
CA LEU A 98 9.21 11.13 -11.05
C LEU A 98 10.71 11.03 -10.76
N GLU A 99 11.23 11.93 -9.92
CA GLU A 99 12.64 11.94 -9.54
C GLU A 99 13.07 10.60 -8.92
N ALA A 100 12.28 10.08 -7.99
CA ALA A 100 12.56 8.80 -7.34
C ALA A 100 12.57 7.64 -8.35
N VAL A 101 11.61 7.61 -9.27
CA VAL A 101 11.47 6.54 -10.26
C VAL A 101 12.61 6.55 -11.27
N VAL A 102 12.95 7.73 -11.80
CA VAL A 102 14.04 7.88 -12.79
C VAL A 102 15.40 7.56 -12.17
N ASN A 103 15.62 7.88 -10.89
CA ASN A 103 16.90 7.64 -10.23
C ASN A 103 17.02 6.20 -9.70
N GLN A 104 15.99 5.66 -9.06
CA GLN A 104 16.07 4.38 -8.35
C GLN A 104 15.60 3.18 -9.18
N LYS A 105 14.72 3.40 -10.18
CA LYS A 105 14.01 2.32 -10.90
C LYS A 105 14.28 2.25 -12.40
N ARG A 106 15.25 3.01 -12.90
CA ARG A 106 15.60 3.08 -14.33
C ARG A 106 15.89 1.72 -14.96
N GLU A 107 16.69 0.89 -14.29
CA GLU A 107 17.06 -0.43 -14.78
C GLU A 107 15.86 -1.38 -14.86
N GLU A 108 15.00 -1.32 -13.84
CA GLU A 108 13.78 -2.13 -13.76
C GLU A 108 12.79 -1.75 -14.88
N ILE A 109 12.61 -0.45 -15.13
CA ILE A 109 11.79 0.06 -16.24
C ILE A 109 12.36 -0.40 -17.58
N THR A 110 13.65 -0.22 -17.82
CA THR A 110 14.31 -0.62 -19.07
C THR A 110 14.15 -2.12 -19.33
N ARG A 111 14.20 -2.94 -18.27
CA ARG A 111 13.97 -4.38 -18.36
C ARG A 111 12.52 -4.69 -18.76
N LEU A 112 11.53 -4.00 -18.19
CA LEU A 112 10.12 -4.19 -18.52
C LEU A 112 9.79 -3.75 -19.96
N GLU A 113 10.35 -2.62 -20.41
CA GLU A 113 10.19 -2.14 -21.79
C GLU A 113 10.70 -3.17 -22.81
N LYS A 114 11.88 -3.75 -22.56
CA LYS A 114 12.44 -4.82 -23.41
C LYS A 114 11.58 -6.08 -23.41
N LEU A 115 11.07 -6.48 -22.25
CA LEU A 115 10.25 -7.69 -22.11
C LEU A 115 8.91 -7.55 -22.83
N CYS A 116 8.28 -6.38 -22.75
CA CYS A 116 6.97 -6.12 -23.33
C CYS A 116 7.02 -5.53 -24.74
N GLY A 117 8.20 -5.26 -25.30
CA GLY A 117 8.36 -4.61 -26.61
C GLY A 117 7.66 -3.25 -26.70
N SER A 118 7.59 -2.53 -25.59
CA SER A 118 6.77 -1.32 -25.40
C SER A 118 7.60 -0.24 -24.73
N ARG A 119 7.20 1.03 -24.85
CA ARG A 119 7.93 2.17 -24.24
C ARG A 119 7.06 2.87 -23.21
N VAL A 120 7.66 3.28 -22.09
CA VAL A 120 6.99 4.06 -21.04
C VAL A 120 7.56 5.47 -20.98
N THR A 121 6.71 6.45 -21.13
CA THR A 121 7.06 7.87 -21.01
C THR A 121 6.40 8.46 -19.77
N PHE A 122 7.21 9.02 -18.87
CA PHE A 122 6.71 9.71 -17.69
C PHE A 122 6.65 11.22 -17.92
N VAL A 123 5.49 11.82 -17.67
CA VAL A 123 5.25 13.25 -17.77
C VAL A 123 5.07 13.83 -16.38
N SER A 124 5.91 14.80 -16.03
CA SER A 124 5.80 15.52 -14.76
C SER A 124 4.56 16.41 -14.78
N ASP A 125 3.68 16.24 -13.79
CA ASP A 125 2.47 17.05 -13.64
C ASP A 125 2.38 17.64 -12.22
N PRO A 126 2.69 18.94 -12.05
CA PRO A 126 2.64 19.62 -10.76
C PRO A 126 1.21 19.80 -10.20
N THR A 127 0.17 19.61 -11.02
CA THR A 127 -1.23 19.72 -10.55
C THR A 127 -1.67 18.48 -9.78
N LEU A 128 -0.92 17.38 -9.89
CA LEU A 128 -1.18 16.15 -9.16
C LEU A 128 -0.80 16.28 -7.68
N PRO A 129 -1.60 15.72 -6.76
CA PRO A 129 -1.22 15.60 -5.36
C PRO A 129 0.15 14.91 -5.18
N SER A 130 0.82 15.21 -4.06
CA SER A 130 2.12 14.61 -3.74
C SER A 130 2.06 13.07 -3.80
N LEU A 131 3.09 12.46 -4.39
CA LEU A 131 3.24 11.01 -4.53
C LEU A 131 2.10 10.31 -5.29
N SER A 132 1.33 11.06 -6.07
CA SER A 132 0.26 10.52 -6.91
C SER A 132 0.67 10.43 -8.39
N PHE A 133 -0.11 9.64 -9.14
CA PHE A 133 0.06 9.41 -10.56
C PHE A 133 -1.29 9.10 -11.23
N SER A 134 -1.37 9.33 -12.53
CA SER A 134 -2.50 8.95 -13.38
C SER A 134 -1.97 8.39 -14.69
N ALA A 135 -2.63 7.36 -15.22
CA ALA A 135 -2.37 6.93 -16.60
C ALA A 135 -2.85 8.04 -17.55
N ALA A 136 -2.00 8.43 -18.51
CA ALA A 136 -2.44 9.16 -19.67
C ALA A 136 -2.67 8.12 -20.78
N VAL A 137 -3.88 8.11 -21.34
CA VAL A 137 -4.24 7.22 -22.45
C VAL A 137 -3.43 7.59 -23.68
#